data_AF-R4LJH4-F1
#
_entry.id   AF-R4LJH4-F1
#
_cell.length_a   1.000
_cell.length_b   1.000
_cell.length_c   1.000
_cell.angle_alpha   90.00
_cell.angle_beta   90.00
_cell.angle_gamma   90.00
#
_symmetry.space_group_name_H-M   'P 1'
#
loop_
_entity.id
_entity.type
_entity.pdbx_description
1 polymer ?
#
loop_
_entity_poly.entity_id
_entity_poly.type
_entity_poly.pdbx_seq_one_letter_code
_entity_poly.pdbx_strand_id
1 'polypeptide(L)' 'MSAKLSTYAELVDVLTALPLLLREARRQRGLSQRTAAAEVGCSPSTVSRVESGEDISLSNAAAVLRWLDRPPR' A
#
# COMPACT_ATOMS: atom_id res chain seq x y z
N MET A 1 -14.58 -2.41 23.44
CA MET A 1 -13.46 -3.09 22.76
C MET A 1 -12.30 -2.13 22.75
N SER A 2 -11.28 -2.36 23.59
CA SER A 2 -10.08 -1.52 23.61
C SER A 2 -9.26 -1.88 22.37
N ALA A 3 -9.21 -1.00 21.38
CA ALA A 3 -8.33 -1.17 20.24
C ALA A 3 -6.89 -1.22 20.78
N LYS A 4 -6.23 -2.37 20.63
CA LYS A 4 -4.79 -2.48 20.95
C LYS A 4 -4.09 -1.41 20.12
N LEU A 5 -3.48 -0.43 20.78
CA LEU A 5 -2.63 0.54 20.11
C LEU A 5 -1.44 -0.24 19.54
N SER A 6 -1.27 -0.21 18.22
CA SER A 6 -0.08 -0.78 17.58
C SER A 6 1.17 -0.12 18.16
N THR A 7 2.16 -0.93 18.51
CA THR A 7 3.48 -0.41 18.90
C THR A 7 4.15 0.26 17.70
N TYR A 8 5.10 1.17 17.95
CA TYR A 8 5.86 1.76 16.85
C TYR A 8 6.67 0.74 16.06
N ALA A 9 7.11 -0.36 16.69
CA ALA A 9 7.81 -1.44 16.01
C ALA A 9 6.91 -2.11 14.96
N GLU A 10 5.66 -2.44 15.32
CA GLU A 10 4.69 -3.01 14.38
C GLU A 10 4.38 -2.04 13.23
N LEU A 11 4.28 -0.73 13.52
CA LEU A 11 4.07 0.28 12.48
C LEU A 11 5.25 0.36 11.51
N VAL A 12 6.49 0.29 12.02
CA VAL A 12 7.70 0.26 11.19
C VAL A 12 7.70 -0.99 10.31
N ASP A 13 7.40 -2.17 10.85
CA ASP A 13 7.35 -3.41 10.09
C ASP A 13 6.35 -3.33 8.93
N VAL A 14 5.15 -2.79 9.18
CA VAL A 14 4.14 -2.58 8.14
C VAL A 14 4.63 -1.60 7.07
N LEU A 15 5.21 -0.46 7.46
CA LEU A 15 5.70 0.54 6.52
C LEU A 15 6.87 0.01 5.68
N THR A 16 7.76 -0.77 6.27
CA THR A 16 8.88 -1.43 5.57
C THR A 16 8.40 -2.52 4.62
N ALA A 17 7.34 -3.25 4.96
CA ALA A 17 6.75 -4.28 4.10
C ALA A 17 5.84 -3.71 2.99
N LEU A 18 5.47 -2.43 3.06
CA LEU A 18 4.49 -1.81 2.18
C LEU A 18 4.74 -2.01 0.66
N PRO A 19 5.99 -1.91 0.14
CA PRO A 19 6.28 -2.20 -1.26
C PRO A 19 5.84 -3.60 -1.71
N LEU A 20 6.13 -4.60 -0.88
CA LEU A 20 5.82 -6.01 -1.14
C LEU A 20 4.31 -6.26 -1.02
N LEU A 21 3.68 -5.70 0.02
CA LEU A 21 2.24 -5.84 0.26
C LEU A 21 1.42 -5.25 -0.90
N LEU A 22 1.78 -4.06 -1.39
CA LEU A 22 1.12 -3.44 -2.54
C LEU A 22 1.25 -4.33 -3.78
N ARG A 23 2.49 -4.76 -4.09
CA ARG A 23 2.76 -5.59 -5.27
C ARG A 23 1.98 -6.90 -5.24
N GLU A 24 1.95 -7.57 -4.10
CA GLU A 24 1.28 -8.85 -3.96
C GLU A 24 -0.23 -8.70 -4.06
N ALA A 25 -0.83 -7.76 -3.30
CA ALA A 25 -2.27 -7.50 -3.38
C ALA A 25 -2.70 -7.11 -4.79
N ARG A 26 -1.90 -6.30 -5.50
CA ARG A 26 -2.16 -5.95 -6.89
C ARG A 26 -2.18 -7.17 -7.81
N ARG A 27 -1.20 -8.07 -7.68
CA ARG A 27 -1.10 -9.29 -8.49
C ARG A 27 -2.21 -10.27 -8.18
N GLN A 28 -2.57 -10.44 -6.91
CA GLN A 28 -3.69 -11.30 -6.49
C GLN A 28 -5.03 -10.80 -7.04
N ARG A 29 -5.21 -9.48 -7.13
CA ARG A 29 -6.39 -8.85 -7.75
C ARG A 29 -6.33 -8.85 -9.30
N GLY A 30 -5.26 -9.37 -9.91
CA GLY A 30 -5.09 -9.38 -11.37
C GLY A 30 -4.92 -7.98 -11.99
N LEU A 31 -4.50 -6.98 -11.21
CA LEU A 31 -4.48 -5.59 -11.64
C LEU A 31 -3.13 -5.20 -12.26
N SER A 32 -3.19 -4.39 -13.32
CA SER A 32 -2.03 -3.63 -13.79
C SER A 32 -1.66 -2.54 -12.78
N GLN A 33 -0.41 -2.05 -12.81
CA GLN A 33 -0.01 -0.90 -11.97
C GLN A 33 -0.87 0.33 -12.25
N ARG A 34 -1.30 0.54 -13.50
CA ARG A 34 -2.20 1.64 -13.88
C ARG A 34 -3.58 1.50 -13.24
N THR A 35 -4.16 0.30 -13.28
CA THR A 35 -5.48 0.04 -12.68
C THR A 35 -5.42 0.19 -11.16
N ALA A 36 -4.39 -0.38 -10.52
CA ALA A 36 -4.17 -0.22 -9.08
C ALA A 36 -3.99 1.25 -8.68
N ALA A 37 -3.24 2.03 -9.46
CA ALA A 37 -3.05 3.46 -9.20
C ALA A 37 -4.39 4.22 -9.24
N ALA A 38 -5.27 3.90 -10.19
CA ALA A 38 -6.60 4.50 -10.25
C ALA A 38 -7.45 4.15 -9.01
N GLU A 39 -7.36 2.92 -8.50
CA GLU A 39 -8.07 2.51 -7.28
C GLU A 39 -7.50 3.13 -6.00
N VAL A 40 -6.17 3.28 -5.93
CA VAL A 40 -5.46 3.94 -4.82
C VAL A 40 -5.71 5.46 -4.84
N GLY A 41 -5.95 6.04 -6.02
CA GLY A 41 -6.10 7.48 -6.23
C GLY A 41 -4.77 8.20 -6.41
N CYS A 42 -3.80 7.56 -7.08
CA CYS A 42 -2.49 8.13 -7.37
C CYS A 42 -2.06 7.90 -8.83
N SER A 43 -0.85 8.32 -9.19
CA SER A 43 -0.32 8.12 -10.54
C SER A 43 0.28 6.71 -10.71
N PRO A 44 0.30 6.12 -11.92
CA PRO A 44 0.94 4.82 -12.16
C PRO A 44 2.44 4.80 -11.82
N SER A 45 3.13 5.92 -12.03
CA SER A 45 4.55 6.06 -11.66
C SER A 45 4.75 6.07 -10.14
N THR A 46 3.78 6.58 -9.38
CA THR A 46 3.76 6.45 -7.92
C THR A 46 3.71 4.99 -7.51
N VAL A 47 2.79 4.19 -8.07
CA VAL A 47 2.73 2.74 -7.76
C VAL A 47 4.04 2.05 -8.10
N SER A 48 4.63 2.32 -9.26
CA SER A 48 5.92 1.72 -9.64
C SER A 48 7.04 2.05 -8.64
N ARG A 49 7.13 3.31 -8.18
CA ARG A 49 8.14 3.72 -7.18
C ARG A 49 7.91 3.07 -5.83
N VAL A 50 6.65 2.99 -5.38
CA VAL A 50 6.34 2.32 -4.11
C VAL A 50 6.73 0.85 -4.18
N GLU A 51 6.41 0.15 -5.27
CA GLU A 51 6.76 -1.27 -5.44
C GLU A 51 8.27 -1.52 -5.60
N SER A 52 9.04 -0.53 -6.07
CA SER A 52 10.50 -0.61 -6.10
C SER A 52 11.16 -0.26 -4.76
N GLY A 53 10.38 0.18 -3.77
CA GLY A 53 10.89 0.62 -2.46
C GLY A 53 11.53 2.01 -2.50
N GLU A 54 11.27 2.78 -3.56
CA GLU A 54 11.73 4.16 -3.67
C GLU A 54 10.88 5.10 -2.81
N ASP A 55 11.56 6.14 -2.33
CA ASP A 55 11.11 7.16 -1.39
C ASP A 55 9.62 7.52 -1.55
N ILE A 56 8.82 7.17 -0.54
CA ILE A 56 7.36 7.29 -0.53
C ILE A 56 6.93 8.42 0.39
N SER A 57 6.10 9.34 -0.11
CA SER A 57 5.46 10.33 0.75
C SER A 57 4.46 9.66 1.70
N LEU A 58 4.34 10.17 2.92
CA LEU A 58 3.40 9.66 3.92
C LEU A 58 1.94 9.59 3.40
N SER A 59 1.53 10.56 2.58
CA SER A 59 0.21 10.58 1.94
C SER A 59 -0.03 9.38 1.02
N ASN A 60 0.98 8.96 0.25
CA ASN A 60 0.89 7.79 -0.61
C ASN A 60 0.91 6.50 0.21
N ALA A 61 1.72 6.43 1.27
CA ALA A 61 1.74 5.30 2.18
C ALA A 61 0.35 5.05 2.81
N ALA A 62 -0.28 6.12 3.31
CA ALA A 62 -1.62 6.07 3.87
C ALA A 62 -2.69 5.66 2.84
N ALA A 63 -2.59 6.16 1.60
CA ALA A 63 -3.52 5.78 0.52
C ALA A 63 -3.41 4.29 0.17
N VAL A 64 -2.18 3.77 0.06
CA VAL A 64 -1.93 2.35 -0.20
C VAL A 64 -2.44 1.47 0.94
N LEU A 65 -2.16 1.81 2.20
CA LEU A 65 -2.65 1.05 3.35
C LEU A 65 -4.18 1.00 3.40
N ARG A 66 -4.86 2.12 3.14
CA ARG A 66 -6.34 2.15 3.02
C ARG A 66 -6.86 1.31 1.88
N TRP A 67 -6.13 1.20 0.77
CA TRP A 67 -6.50 0.36 -0.36
C TRP A 67 -6.30 -1.13 -0.07
N LEU A 68 -5.25 -1.49 0.69
CA LEU A 68 -5.01 -2.85 1.17
C LEU A 68 -6.08 -3.35 2.15
N ASP A 69 -6.58 -2.46 3.02
CA ASP A 69 -7.64 -2.77 3.99
C ASP A 69 -9.01 -3.02 3.32
N ARG A 70 -9.21 -2.53 2.08
CA ARG A 70 -10.44 -2.79 1.33
C ARG A 70 -10.40 -4.19 0.71
N PRO A 71 -11.51 -4.95 0.76
CA PRO A 71 -11.59 -6.24 0.08
C PRO A 71 -11.48 -6.07 -1.46
N PRO A 72 -11.00 -7.11 -2.18
CA PRO A 72 -11.07 -7.15 -3.64
C PRO A 72 -12.52 -6.95 -4.11
N ARG A 73 -12.71 -6.21 -5.20
CA ARG A 73 -14.02 -6.08 -5.87
C ARG A 73 -14.27 -7.25 -6.81
#